data_AF-A0A8H9M7H2-F1
#
_entry.id   AF-A0A8H9M7H2-F1
#
_cell.length_a   1.000
_cell.length_b   1.000
_cell.length_c   1.000
_cell.angle_alpha   90.00
_cell.angle_beta   90.00
_cell.angle_gamma   90.00
#
_symmetry.space_group_name_H-M   'P 1'
#
loop_
_entity.id
_entity.type
_entity.pdbx_description
1 polymer ?
#
loop_
_entity_poly.entity_id
_entity_poly.type
_entity_poly.pdbx_seq_one_letter_code
_entity_poly.pdbx_strand_id
1 'polypeptide(L)'
;MTKTLSEPDYVASALTAASLVPFPDPAHPWRLVARPGRIEVLQSDGDREALAACGAAVLNMQLALRAAGHAATVDLLPDRTRPDLLAVVWIRARCTPSIQERSLARAIPVLHEARVPRGGGPVPPDVRAALVRAAEREEADLLLLEPPAEVDALRGLLAEAGWLTGSGLAGLVAVLSSYTDTLRGQVRAGRALQRVLLTGVVQGARARVLLRPETVQKARPELRGFLGHQVNPQAVLAFRFAPAVPPRQRRS
;
A
#
# COMPACT_ATOMS: atom_id res chain seq x y z
N MET A 1 -25.25 -26.48 21.44
CA MET A 1 -25.07 -25.46 20.39
C MET A 1 -24.40 -24.25 21.03
N THR A 2 -23.08 -24.19 20.93
CA THR A 2 -22.22 -23.17 21.56
C THR A 2 -22.42 -21.84 20.84
N LYS A 3 -23.01 -20.85 21.53
CA LYS A 3 -23.02 -19.46 21.09
C LYS A 3 -21.56 -18.98 21.03
N THR A 4 -20.99 -18.93 19.84
CA THR A 4 -19.79 -18.14 19.56
C THR A 4 -20.05 -16.72 20.03
N LEU A 5 -19.28 -16.23 21.00
CA LEU A 5 -19.26 -14.81 21.35
C LEU A 5 -19.05 -14.04 20.05
N SER A 6 -20.03 -13.22 19.64
CA SER A 6 -19.92 -12.40 18.43
C SER A 6 -18.59 -11.64 18.49
N GLU A 7 -17.79 -11.70 17.44
CA GLU A 7 -16.58 -10.89 17.37
C GLU A 7 -16.95 -9.42 17.58
N PRO A 8 -16.18 -8.65 18.36
CA PRO A 8 -16.47 -7.23 18.55
C PRO A 8 -16.49 -6.48 17.21
N ASP A 9 -17.40 -5.51 17.05
CA ASP A 9 -17.58 -4.76 15.78
C ASP A 9 -16.29 -4.17 15.21
N TYR A 10 -15.35 -3.76 16.07
CA TYR A 10 -14.05 -3.22 15.64
C TYR A 10 -13.13 -4.29 15.02
N VAL A 11 -13.25 -5.56 15.43
CA VAL A 11 -12.52 -6.68 14.82
C VAL A 11 -13.10 -6.97 13.45
N ALA A 12 -14.42 -7.08 13.35
CA ALA A 12 -15.11 -7.26 12.07
C ALA A 12 -14.78 -6.13 11.08
N SER A 13 -14.78 -4.87 11.54
CA SER A 13 -14.38 -3.73 10.71
C SER A 13 -12.92 -3.82 10.25
N ALA A 14 -12.01 -4.28 11.10
CA ALA A 14 -10.61 -4.49 10.72
C ALA A 14 -10.48 -5.59 9.64
N LEU A 15 -11.18 -6.72 9.81
CA LEU A 15 -11.18 -7.82 8.84
C LEU A 15 -11.76 -7.37 7.49
N THR A 16 -12.85 -6.59 7.48
CA THR A 16 -13.38 -5.98 6.25
C THR A 16 -12.38 -5.01 5.62
N ALA A 17 -11.69 -4.20 6.40
CA ALA A 17 -10.64 -3.33 5.86
C ALA A 17 -9.50 -4.14 5.23
N ALA A 18 -9.16 -5.30 5.81
CA ALA A 18 -8.14 -6.20 5.28
C ALA A 18 -8.49 -6.76 3.89
N SER A 19 -9.77 -6.96 3.57
CA SER A 19 -10.19 -7.43 2.24
C SER A 19 -10.19 -6.35 1.16
N LEU A 20 -10.09 -5.07 1.54
CA LEU A 20 -10.12 -3.92 0.61
C LEU A 20 -8.72 -3.49 0.15
N VAL A 21 -7.84 -4.45 -0.10
CA VAL A 21 -6.51 -4.15 -0.67
C VAL A 21 -6.61 -3.88 -2.18
N PRO A 22 -5.73 -3.04 -2.76
CA PRO A 22 -5.77 -2.65 -4.18
C PRO A 22 -5.00 -3.63 -5.09
N PHE A 23 -5.11 -4.93 -4.82
CA PHE A 23 -4.47 -6.00 -5.59
C PHE A 23 -5.52 -6.82 -6.35
N PRO A 24 -5.18 -7.40 -7.51
CA PRO A 24 -6.15 -7.86 -8.50
C PRO A 24 -6.71 -9.25 -8.18
N ASP A 25 -6.03 -10.03 -7.34
CA ASP A 25 -6.51 -11.33 -6.91
C ASP A 25 -7.34 -11.17 -5.62
N PRO A 26 -8.68 -11.36 -5.66
CA PRO A 26 -9.50 -11.25 -4.47
C PRO A 26 -9.27 -12.39 -3.46
N ALA A 27 -8.69 -13.52 -3.89
CA ALA A 27 -8.45 -14.70 -3.07
C ALA A 27 -6.99 -14.76 -2.61
N HIS A 28 -6.48 -13.66 -2.06
CA HIS A 28 -5.14 -13.62 -1.47
C HIS A 28 -4.94 -14.83 -0.54
N PRO A 29 -3.80 -15.54 -0.64
CA PRO A 29 -3.57 -16.83 0.03
C PRO A 29 -3.38 -16.70 1.55
N TRP A 30 -3.75 -15.57 2.16
CA TRP A 30 -3.65 -15.37 3.59
C TRP A 30 -4.85 -15.93 4.34
N ARG A 31 -4.59 -16.28 5.60
CA ARG A 31 -5.60 -16.61 6.60
C ARG A 31 -5.49 -15.63 7.76
N LEU A 32 -6.58 -14.92 8.01
CA LEU A 32 -6.70 -14.02 9.15
C LEU A 32 -7.34 -14.78 10.31
N VAL A 33 -6.63 -14.84 11.45
CA VAL A 33 -7.12 -15.52 12.65
C VAL A 33 -7.27 -14.51 13.77
N ALA A 34 -8.52 -14.15 14.06
CA ALA A 34 -8.84 -13.31 15.21
C ALA A 34 -8.64 -14.11 16.51
N ARG A 35 -7.92 -13.51 17.45
CA ARG A 35 -7.71 -14.01 18.80
C ARG A 35 -8.03 -12.89 19.80
N PRO A 36 -8.25 -13.20 21.09
CA PRO A 36 -8.41 -12.16 22.10
C PRO A 36 -7.22 -11.19 22.07
N GLY A 37 -7.49 -9.91 21.78
CA GLY A 37 -6.49 -8.84 21.76
C GLY A 37 -5.53 -8.82 20.56
N ARG A 38 -5.67 -9.69 19.56
CA ARG A 38 -4.81 -9.66 18.37
C ARG A 38 -5.43 -10.32 17.14
N ILE A 39 -4.91 -9.99 15.97
CA ILE A 39 -5.23 -10.67 14.71
C ILE A 39 -3.92 -11.21 14.14
N GLU A 40 -3.86 -12.53 13.92
CA GLU A 40 -2.72 -13.20 13.29
C GLU A 40 -2.93 -13.28 11.78
N VAL A 41 -1.91 -12.94 11.00
CA VAL A 41 -1.90 -13.02 9.54
C VAL A 41 -0.97 -14.15 9.12
N LEU A 42 -1.55 -15.20 8.56
CA LEU A 42 -0.85 -16.44 8.21
C LEU A 42 -0.82 -16.60 6.69
N GLN A 43 0.31 -17.00 6.12
CA GLN A 43 0.46 -17.29 4.69
C GLN A 43 1.67 -18.20 4.47
N SER A 44 1.46 -19.36 3.85
CA SER A 44 2.47 -20.45 3.82
C SER A 44 3.26 -20.56 2.53
N ASP A 45 2.75 -20.06 1.41
CA ASP A 45 3.45 -20.09 0.12
C ASP A 45 2.87 -19.01 -0.81
N GLY A 46 3.59 -17.91 -1.01
CA GLY A 46 3.01 -16.69 -1.56
C GLY A 46 4.07 -15.94 -2.31
N ASP A 47 3.73 -15.56 -3.54
CA ASP A 47 4.59 -14.72 -4.35
C ASP A 47 4.73 -13.32 -3.74
N ARG A 48 5.51 -12.47 -4.40
CA ARG A 48 5.74 -11.12 -3.89
C ARG A 48 4.50 -10.26 -3.87
N GLU A 49 3.55 -10.51 -4.77
CA GLU A 49 2.31 -9.78 -4.80
C GLU A 49 1.45 -10.16 -3.59
N ALA A 50 1.37 -11.45 -3.25
CA ALA A 50 0.72 -11.94 -2.03
C ALA A 50 1.35 -11.35 -0.76
N LEU A 51 2.68 -11.28 -0.69
CA LEU A 51 3.39 -10.69 0.45
C LEU A 51 3.15 -9.18 0.58
N ALA A 52 3.19 -8.45 -0.54
CA ALA A 52 2.89 -7.03 -0.55
C ALA A 52 1.43 -6.76 -0.17
N ALA A 53 0.51 -7.58 -0.67
CA ALA A 53 -0.88 -7.50 -0.30
C ALA A 53 -1.06 -7.81 1.21
N CYS A 54 -0.29 -8.75 1.80
CA CYS A 54 -0.35 -9.03 3.25
C CYS A 54 0.01 -7.76 4.02
N GLY A 55 1.09 -7.09 3.60
CA GLY A 55 1.47 -5.79 4.16
C GLY A 55 0.34 -4.76 4.08
N ALA A 56 -0.29 -4.63 2.92
CA ALA A 56 -1.41 -3.72 2.73
C ALA A 56 -2.60 -4.04 3.65
N ALA A 57 -2.96 -5.32 3.77
CA ALA A 57 -4.04 -5.78 4.65
C ALA A 57 -3.73 -5.46 6.12
N VAL A 58 -2.50 -5.69 6.57
CA VAL A 58 -2.04 -5.35 7.92
C VAL A 58 -2.13 -3.85 8.18
N LEU A 59 -1.77 -3.00 7.21
CA LEU A 59 -1.93 -1.55 7.36
C LEU A 59 -3.41 -1.16 7.45
N ASN A 60 -4.27 -1.72 6.58
CA ASN A 60 -5.71 -1.44 6.60
C ASN A 60 -6.34 -1.81 7.95
N MET A 61 -6.02 -2.99 8.48
CA MET A 61 -6.45 -3.42 9.83
C MET A 61 -5.99 -2.44 10.90
N GLN A 62 -4.70 -2.05 10.88
CA GLN A 62 -4.16 -1.11 11.86
C GLN A 62 -4.89 0.23 11.82
N LEU A 63 -5.17 0.77 10.63
CA LEU A 63 -5.88 2.03 10.46
C LEU A 63 -7.34 1.92 10.90
N ALA A 64 -8.04 0.83 10.57
CA ALA A 64 -9.42 0.58 10.99
C ALA A 64 -9.55 0.50 12.52
N LEU A 65 -8.67 -0.27 13.17
CA LEU A 65 -8.63 -0.38 14.63
C LEU A 65 -8.35 0.97 15.30
N ARG A 66 -7.40 1.74 14.77
CA ARG A 66 -7.08 3.08 15.29
C ARG A 66 -8.24 4.05 15.09
N ALA A 67 -8.89 4.03 13.94
CA ALA A 67 -10.08 4.84 13.67
C ALA A 67 -11.26 4.48 14.60
N ALA A 68 -11.38 3.20 15.00
CA ALA A 68 -12.33 2.73 16.01
C ALA A 68 -11.96 3.11 17.45
N GLY A 69 -10.80 3.75 17.66
CA GLY A 69 -10.35 4.25 18.96
C GLY A 69 -9.51 3.25 19.76
N HIS A 70 -8.85 2.29 19.10
CA HIS A 70 -7.94 1.34 19.73
C HIS A 70 -6.52 1.55 19.24
N ALA A 71 -5.56 1.65 20.17
CA ALA A 71 -4.16 1.63 19.77
C ALA A 71 -3.85 0.28 19.11
N ALA A 72 -3.16 0.30 17.98
CA ALA A 72 -2.80 -0.90 17.24
C ALA A 72 -1.31 -0.92 16.90
N THR A 73 -0.61 -1.96 17.34
CA THR A 73 0.82 -2.21 17.06
C THR A 73 0.96 -3.45 16.18
N VAL A 74 2.02 -3.51 15.39
CA VAL A 74 2.22 -4.58 14.41
C VAL A 74 3.61 -5.17 14.59
N ASP A 75 3.67 -6.49 14.75
CA ASP A 75 4.92 -7.24 14.70
C ASP A 75 4.96 -8.03 13.39
N LEU A 76 6.02 -7.83 12.60
CA LEU A 76 6.23 -8.52 11.32
C LEU A 76 7.21 -9.68 11.46
N LEU A 77 6.78 -10.87 11.08
CA LEU A 77 7.51 -12.13 11.24
C LEU A 77 8.02 -12.27 12.68
N PRO A 78 7.10 -12.30 13.68
CA PRO A 78 7.46 -12.27 15.09
C PRO A 78 8.10 -13.58 15.56
N ASP A 79 7.78 -14.71 14.91
CA ASP A 79 8.22 -16.04 15.32
C ASP A 79 8.94 -16.75 14.17
N ARG A 80 10.24 -16.97 14.34
CA ARG A 80 11.07 -17.67 13.33
C ARG A 80 10.75 -19.15 13.20
N THR A 81 10.10 -19.75 14.20
CA THR A 81 9.68 -21.16 14.18
C THR A 81 8.34 -21.36 13.47
N ARG A 82 7.60 -20.27 13.23
CA ARG A 82 6.35 -20.22 12.48
C ARG A 82 6.50 -19.31 11.25
N PRO A 83 7.19 -19.75 10.19
CA PRO A 83 7.44 -18.93 9.01
C PRO A 83 6.15 -18.53 8.27
N ASP A 84 5.06 -19.26 8.48
CA ASP A 84 3.73 -18.93 7.97
C ASP A 84 3.12 -17.72 8.69
N LEU A 85 3.54 -17.38 9.93
CA LEU A 85 3.06 -16.22 10.65
C LEU A 85 3.76 -14.94 10.18
N LEU A 86 3.18 -14.29 9.17
CA LEU A 86 3.74 -13.07 8.59
C LEU A 86 3.59 -11.84 9.49
N ALA A 87 2.48 -11.71 10.19
CA ALA A 87 2.24 -10.55 11.03
C ALA A 87 1.28 -10.83 12.19
N VAL A 88 1.44 -10.07 13.27
CA VAL A 88 0.47 -9.98 14.36
C VAL A 88 0.08 -8.52 14.54
N VAL A 89 -1.22 -8.23 14.40
CA VAL A 89 -1.80 -6.92 14.72
C VAL A 89 -2.35 -7.00 16.14
N TRP A 90 -1.69 -6.33 17.07
CA TRP A 90 -2.12 -6.28 18.47
C TRP A 90 -3.12 -5.15 18.67
N ILE A 91 -4.23 -5.47 19.32
CA ILE A 91 -5.27 -4.54 19.73
C ILE A 91 -4.97 -4.14 21.18
N ARG A 92 -4.53 -2.91 21.37
CA ARG A 92 -4.10 -2.37 22.67
C ARG A 92 -5.21 -1.54 23.30
N ALA A 93 -4.85 -0.77 24.32
CA ALA A 93 -5.76 0.12 25.04
C ALA A 93 -6.45 1.15 24.13
N ARG A 94 -7.51 1.77 24.65
CA ARG A 94 -8.21 2.86 23.97
C ARG A 94 -7.26 4.02 23.68
N CYS A 95 -7.41 4.65 22.52
CA CYS A 95 -6.68 5.85 22.14
C CYS A 95 -7.57 6.81 21.35
N THR A 96 -7.21 8.08 21.34
CA THR A 96 -7.82 9.06 20.42
C THR A 96 -7.08 9.00 19.08
N PRO A 97 -7.75 8.63 17.97
CA PRO A 97 -7.08 8.63 16.67
C PRO A 97 -6.68 10.04 16.24
N SER A 98 -5.59 10.16 15.49
CA SER A 98 -5.24 11.42 14.84
C SER A 98 -6.18 11.73 13.68
N ILE A 99 -6.21 13.00 13.23
CA ILE A 99 -6.95 13.40 12.03
C ILE A 99 -6.46 12.59 10.82
N GLN A 100 -5.14 12.41 10.70
CA GLN A 100 -4.55 11.67 9.60
C GLN A 100 -4.96 10.20 9.59
N GLU A 101 -4.99 9.52 10.74
CA GLU A 101 -5.44 8.13 10.83
C GLU A 101 -6.90 7.98 10.42
N ARG A 102 -7.78 8.88 10.86
CA ARG A 102 -9.18 8.90 10.43
C ARG A 102 -9.31 9.11 8.92
N SER A 103 -8.55 10.05 8.35
CA SER A 103 -8.58 10.32 6.91
C SER A 103 -8.08 9.13 6.09
N LEU A 104 -6.99 8.48 6.51
CA LEU A 104 -6.46 7.30 5.83
C LEU A 104 -7.42 6.11 5.93
N ALA A 105 -8.03 5.87 7.10
CA ALA A 105 -9.02 4.79 7.26
C ALA A 105 -10.25 5.00 6.35
N ARG A 106 -10.76 6.24 6.25
CA ARG A 106 -11.87 6.58 5.34
C ARG A 106 -11.50 6.45 3.86
N ALA A 107 -10.21 6.56 3.53
CA ALA A 107 -9.73 6.43 2.17
C ALA A 107 -9.64 4.97 1.68
N ILE A 108 -9.72 3.97 2.57
CA ILE A 108 -9.62 2.54 2.21
C ILE A 108 -10.68 2.12 1.17
N PRO A 109 -12.00 2.28 1.42
CA PRO A 109 -13.00 1.89 0.42
C PRO A 109 -12.89 2.73 -0.86
N VAL A 110 -12.58 4.03 -0.72
CA VAL A 110 -12.40 4.93 -1.87
C VAL A 110 -11.26 4.47 -2.78
N LEU A 111 -10.14 4.02 -2.21
CA LEU A 111 -9.01 3.49 -2.96
C LEU A 111 -9.38 2.19 -3.67
N HIS A 112 -10.06 1.27 -2.98
CA HIS A 112 -10.44 -0.03 -3.53
C HIS A 112 -11.40 0.10 -4.72
N GLU A 113 -12.35 1.04 -4.64
CA GLU A 113 -13.30 1.33 -5.73
C GLU A 113 -12.72 2.25 -6.83
N ALA A 114 -11.56 2.86 -6.58
CA ALA A 114 -10.99 3.84 -7.48
C ALA A 114 -10.61 3.22 -8.82
N ARG A 115 -11.13 3.81 -9.89
CA ARG A 115 -10.63 3.56 -11.25
C ARG A 115 -9.46 4.48 -11.55
N VAL A 116 -8.54 4.01 -12.38
CA VAL A 116 -7.43 4.82 -12.90
C VAL A 116 -7.99 6.07 -13.61
N PRO A 117 -7.66 7.29 -13.18
CA PRO A 117 -8.11 8.49 -13.87
C PRO A 117 -7.48 8.61 -15.25
N ARG A 118 -8.25 9.03 -16.24
CA ARG A 118 -7.74 9.33 -17.60
C ARG A 118 -7.09 10.72 -17.70
N GLY A 119 -7.15 11.53 -16.65
CA GLY A 119 -6.70 12.93 -16.63
C GLY A 119 -6.13 13.36 -15.27
N GLY A 120 -5.71 14.61 -15.18
CA GLY A 120 -5.16 15.21 -13.97
C GLY A 120 -3.94 16.09 -14.24
N GLY A 121 -3.72 17.06 -13.36
CA GLY A 121 -2.61 18.02 -13.42
C GLY A 121 -1.33 17.50 -12.77
N PRO A 122 -0.27 18.34 -12.76
CA PRO A 122 0.96 18.04 -12.04
C PRO A 122 0.69 17.91 -10.54
N VAL A 123 1.41 17.00 -9.87
CA VAL A 123 1.31 16.81 -8.43
C VAL A 123 1.99 17.99 -7.70
N PRO A 124 1.27 18.71 -6.82
CA PRO A 124 1.84 19.82 -6.05
C PRO A 124 3.00 19.38 -5.13
N PRO A 125 4.01 20.24 -4.88
CA PRO A 125 5.19 19.88 -4.07
C PRO A 125 4.89 19.41 -2.65
N ASP A 126 3.89 19.98 -1.99
CA ASP A 126 3.44 19.59 -0.66
C ASP A 126 2.85 18.17 -0.65
N VAL A 127 2.09 17.82 -1.69
CA VAL A 127 1.55 16.47 -1.89
C VAL A 127 2.68 15.49 -2.19
N ARG A 128 3.66 15.86 -3.02
CA ARG A 128 4.87 15.05 -3.26
C ARG A 128 5.59 14.72 -1.96
N ALA A 129 5.86 15.73 -1.14
CA ALA A 129 6.50 15.55 0.16
C ALA A 129 5.65 14.69 1.11
N ALA A 130 4.32 14.78 1.04
CA ALA A 130 3.43 13.91 1.81
C ALA A 130 3.50 12.45 1.38
N LEU A 131 3.63 12.17 0.07
CA LEU A 131 3.81 10.82 -0.47
C LEU A 131 5.16 10.21 -0.05
N VAL A 132 6.24 11.00 -0.08
CA VAL A 132 7.56 10.55 0.40
C VAL A 132 7.51 10.19 1.89
N ARG A 133 7.00 11.10 2.73
CA ARG A 133 6.83 10.84 4.17
C ARG A 133 5.91 9.66 4.47
N ALA A 134 4.97 9.34 3.57
CA ALA A 134 4.11 8.17 3.71
C ALA A 134 4.89 6.87 3.54
N ALA A 135 5.85 6.80 2.62
CA ALA A 135 6.73 5.64 2.47
C ALA A 135 7.71 5.52 3.66
N GLU A 136 8.35 6.63 4.04
CA GLU A 136 9.34 6.67 5.13
C GLU A 136 8.76 6.15 6.45
N ARG A 137 7.48 6.47 6.73
CA ARG A 137 6.78 5.99 7.93
C ARG A 137 6.60 4.48 8.02
N GLU A 138 6.74 3.77 6.92
CA GLU A 138 6.68 2.31 6.86
C GLU A 138 8.07 1.70 6.57
N GLU A 139 9.14 2.48 6.76
CA GLU A 139 10.54 2.09 6.53
C GLU A 139 10.79 1.67 5.06
N ALA A 140 10.33 2.50 4.13
CA ALA A 140 10.56 2.37 2.70
C ALA A 140 10.85 3.75 2.09
N ASP A 141 11.51 3.75 0.93
CA ASP A 141 11.80 4.97 0.19
C ASP A 141 10.85 5.11 -1.01
N LEU A 142 10.43 6.34 -1.30
CA LEU A 142 9.71 6.69 -2.52
C LEU A 142 10.53 7.67 -3.33
N LEU A 143 11.29 7.17 -4.31
CA LEU A 143 12.06 8.01 -5.20
C LEU A 143 11.14 8.63 -6.24
N LEU A 144 11.04 9.96 -6.26
CA LEU A 144 10.29 10.70 -7.27
C LEU A 144 11.23 11.02 -8.44
N LEU A 145 10.83 10.61 -9.65
CA LEU A 145 11.52 10.99 -10.87
C LEU A 145 10.91 12.28 -11.40
N GLU A 146 11.68 13.37 -11.36
CA GLU A 146 11.22 14.71 -11.73
C GLU A 146 11.69 15.16 -13.11
N PRO A 147 12.97 14.97 -13.49
CA PRO A 147 13.42 15.38 -14.82
C PRO A 147 12.67 14.59 -15.90
N PRO A 148 12.06 15.26 -16.89
CA PRO A 148 11.40 14.56 -18.00
C PRO A 148 12.32 13.55 -18.69
N ALA A 149 13.61 13.87 -18.80
CA ALA A 149 14.63 12.98 -19.34
C ALA A 149 14.81 11.68 -18.55
N GLU A 150 14.76 11.71 -17.21
CA GLU A 150 14.85 10.50 -16.38
C GLU A 150 13.60 9.64 -16.53
N VAL A 151 12.42 10.27 -16.56
CA VAL A 151 11.15 9.57 -16.78
C VAL A 151 11.13 8.91 -18.16
N ASP A 152 11.60 9.60 -19.20
CA ASP A 152 11.70 9.08 -20.56
C ASP A 152 12.72 7.96 -20.67
N ALA A 153 13.87 8.08 -20.00
CA ALA A 153 14.89 7.04 -19.95
C ALA A 153 14.36 5.76 -19.27
N LEU A 154 13.72 5.87 -18.10
CA LEU A 154 13.10 4.73 -17.44
C LEU A 154 12.00 4.11 -18.30
N ARG A 155 11.18 4.94 -18.96
CA ARG A 155 10.13 4.48 -19.86
C ARG A 155 10.69 3.67 -21.02
N GLY A 156 11.72 4.20 -21.69
CA GLY A 156 12.39 3.54 -22.81
C GLY A 156 12.94 2.19 -22.38
N LEU A 157 13.70 2.16 -21.28
CA LEU A 157 14.26 0.94 -20.72
C LEU A 157 13.18 -0.13 -20.44
N LEU A 158 12.10 0.25 -19.76
CA LEU A 158 11.03 -0.69 -19.42
C LEU A 158 10.19 -1.13 -20.64
N ALA A 159 10.04 -0.27 -21.66
CA ALA A 159 9.35 -0.60 -22.90
C ALA A 159 10.18 -1.56 -23.77
N GLU A 160 11.48 -1.28 -23.93
CA GLU A 160 12.42 -2.14 -24.66
C GLU A 160 12.51 -3.54 -24.05
N ALA A 161 12.49 -3.64 -22.71
CA ALA A 161 12.46 -4.90 -22.00
C ALA A 161 11.07 -5.58 -21.95
N GLY A 162 10.04 -4.97 -22.53
CA GLY A 162 8.68 -5.54 -22.61
C GLY A 162 7.86 -5.47 -21.31
N TRP A 163 8.33 -4.73 -20.30
CA TRP A 163 7.62 -4.55 -19.02
C TRP A 163 6.49 -3.53 -19.07
N LEU A 164 6.54 -2.61 -20.03
CA LEU A 164 5.50 -1.59 -20.25
C LEU A 164 4.89 -1.75 -21.63
N THR A 165 3.55 -1.81 -21.68
CA THR A 165 2.78 -1.73 -22.91
C THR A 165 2.08 -0.37 -23.01
N GLY A 166 2.35 0.38 -24.07
CA GLY A 166 1.71 1.66 -24.38
C GLY A 166 2.40 2.93 -23.85
N SER A 167 1.93 4.08 -24.32
CA SER A 167 2.41 5.43 -23.95
C SER A 167 1.87 5.86 -22.58
N GLY A 168 2.38 5.21 -21.53
CA GLY A 168 1.74 5.23 -20.22
C GLY A 168 2.19 6.34 -19.27
N LEU A 169 3.47 6.61 -19.09
CA LEU A 169 4.01 7.25 -17.86
C LEU A 169 3.63 8.73 -17.60
N ALA A 170 2.63 9.29 -18.27
CA ALA A 170 2.18 10.67 -18.05
C ALA A 170 1.79 10.91 -16.58
N GLY A 171 2.54 11.79 -15.92
CA GLY A 171 2.40 12.13 -14.51
C GLY A 171 3.74 12.10 -13.78
N LEU A 172 3.68 12.30 -12.45
CA LEU A 172 4.85 12.13 -11.59
C LEU A 172 5.13 10.64 -11.44
N VAL A 173 6.27 10.17 -11.94
CA VAL A 173 6.69 8.77 -11.78
C VAL A 173 7.43 8.63 -10.46
N ALA A 174 7.18 7.53 -9.75
CA ALA A 174 7.89 7.20 -8.54
C ALA A 174 8.22 5.71 -8.46
N VAL A 175 9.35 5.39 -7.85
CA VAL A 175 9.74 4.02 -7.52
C VAL A 175 9.70 3.85 -6.02
N LEU A 176 8.86 2.93 -5.55
CA LEU A 176 8.87 2.50 -4.15
C LEU A 176 9.95 1.43 -3.98
N SER A 177 10.86 1.63 -3.03
CA SER A 177 11.96 0.71 -2.74
C SER A 177 11.99 0.35 -1.26
N SER A 178 12.39 -0.89 -0.97
CA SER A 178 12.66 -1.35 0.38
C SER A 178 14.17 -1.39 0.66
N TYR A 179 14.55 -1.24 1.93
CA TYR A 179 15.96 -1.34 2.34
C TYR A 179 16.55 -2.74 2.16
N THR A 180 15.72 -3.79 2.22
CA THR A 180 16.12 -5.17 1.97
C THR A 180 15.09 -5.86 1.10
N ASP A 181 15.51 -6.91 0.39
CA ASP A 181 14.62 -7.79 -0.36
C ASP A 181 14.29 -9.10 0.39
N THR A 182 14.30 -9.04 1.71
CA THR A 182 13.88 -10.15 2.57
C THR A 182 12.36 -10.28 2.58
N LEU A 183 11.83 -11.41 3.08
CA LEU A 183 10.40 -11.60 3.35
C LEU A 183 9.81 -10.42 4.16
N ARG A 184 10.53 -9.99 5.20
CA ARG A 184 10.17 -8.82 6.00
C ARG A 184 10.14 -7.55 5.17
N GLY A 185 11.14 -7.34 4.31
CA GLY A 185 11.23 -6.20 3.40
C GLY A 185 10.05 -6.14 2.43
N GLN A 186 9.63 -7.29 1.89
CA GLN A 186 8.51 -7.39 0.93
C GLN A 186 7.16 -7.11 1.60
N VAL A 187 6.91 -7.65 2.81
CA VAL A 187 5.69 -7.33 3.58
C VAL A 187 5.68 -5.85 4.00
N ARG A 188 6.83 -5.30 4.43
CA ARG A 188 6.96 -3.86 4.72
C ARG A 188 6.70 -2.99 3.50
N ALA A 189 7.21 -3.37 2.34
CA ALA A 189 6.96 -2.66 1.09
C ALA A 189 5.46 -2.64 0.74
N GLY A 190 4.75 -3.74 1.01
CA GLY A 190 3.29 -3.79 0.92
C GLY A 190 2.56 -2.77 1.81
N ARG A 191 3.00 -2.65 3.07
CA ARG A 191 2.49 -1.63 3.99
C ARG A 191 2.78 -0.22 3.47
N ALA A 192 4.01 0.04 3.04
CA ALA A 192 4.43 1.34 2.52
C ALA A 192 3.64 1.72 1.26
N LEU A 193 3.50 0.80 0.32
CA LEU A 193 2.71 0.98 -0.90
C LEU A 193 1.28 1.38 -0.54
N GLN A 194 0.63 0.62 0.36
CA GLN A 194 -0.73 0.93 0.78
C GLN A 194 -0.84 2.30 1.44
N ARG A 195 0.12 2.69 2.30
CA ARG A 195 0.12 4.02 2.92
C ARG A 195 0.28 5.13 1.90
N VAL A 196 1.17 4.96 0.91
CA VAL A 196 1.40 5.90 -0.18
C VAL A 196 0.13 6.08 -1.01
N LEU A 197 -0.53 4.98 -1.39
CA LEU A 197 -1.77 5.00 -2.16
C LEU A 197 -2.91 5.69 -1.40
N LEU A 198 -3.11 5.36 -0.11
CA LEU A 198 -4.12 5.99 0.73
C LEU A 198 -3.82 7.49 0.95
N THR A 199 -2.55 7.84 1.15
CA THR A 199 -2.13 9.25 1.25
C THR A 199 -2.44 10.00 -0.03
N GLY A 200 -2.16 9.40 -1.19
CA GLY A 200 -2.54 9.95 -2.48
C GLY A 200 -4.05 10.17 -2.58
N VAL A 201 -4.86 9.22 -2.10
CA VAL A 201 -6.32 9.39 -2.08
C VAL A 201 -6.76 10.59 -1.25
N VAL A 202 -6.22 10.72 -0.04
CA VAL A 202 -6.51 11.82 0.90
C VAL A 202 -6.08 13.17 0.33
N GLN A 203 -4.93 13.23 -0.35
CA GLN A 203 -4.35 14.47 -0.86
C GLN A 203 -4.77 14.80 -2.31
N GLY A 204 -5.62 13.99 -2.94
CA GLY A 204 -6.03 14.19 -4.33
C GLY A 204 -4.98 13.80 -5.39
N ALA A 205 -3.88 13.14 -5.01
CA ALA A 205 -2.94 12.53 -5.93
C ALA A 205 -3.35 11.07 -6.23
N ARG A 206 -4.01 10.85 -7.36
CA ARG A 206 -4.43 9.51 -7.77
C ARG A 206 -3.25 8.77 -8.39
N ALA A 207 -3.02 7.57 -7.91
CA ALA A 207 -1.95 6.70 -8.38
C ALA A 207 -2.47 5.69 -9.42
N ARG A 208 -1.61 5.36 -10.37
CA ARG A 208 -1.69 4.11 -11.13
C ARG A 208 -0.44 3.30 -10.82
N VAL A 209 -0.64 2.02 -10.49
CA VAL A 209 0.46 1.06 -10.37
C VAL A 209 0.87 0.64 -11.78
N LEU A 210 2.10 0.95 -12.16
CA LEU A 210 2.67 0.65 -13.48
C LEU A 210 3.27 -0.75 -13.48
N LEU A 211 4.17 -1.00 -12.53
CA LEU A 211 4.72 -2.32 -12.27
C LEU A 211 4.39 -2.68 -10.81
N ARG A 212 3.73 -3.82 -10.66
CA ARG A 212 3.39 -4.42 -9.36
C ARG A 212 4.59 -5.20 -8.80
N PRO A 213 4.59 -5.58 -7.51
CA PRO A 213 5.72 -6.28 -6.88
C PRO A 213 6.24 -7.51 -7.64
N GLU A 214 5.34 -8.34 -8.15
CA GLU A 214 5.69 -9.52 -8.97
C GLU A 214 6.31 -9.12 -10.33
N THR A 215 5.80 -8.08 -10.99
CA THR A 215 6.40 -7.57 -12.23
C THR A 215 7.76 -6.93 -11.97
N VAL A 216 7.90 -6.16 -10.88
CA VAL A 216 9.16 -5.54 -10.48
C VAL A 216 10.22 -6.58 -10.14
N GLN A 217 9.85 -7.74 -9.59
CA GLN A 217 10.78 -8.85 -9.40
C GLN A 217 11.47 -9.26 -10.68
N LYS A 218 10.69 -9.36 -11.77
CA LYS A 218 11.16 -9.81 -13.07
C LYS A 218 11.95 -8.69 -13.79
N ALA A 219 11.50 -7.45 -13.66
CA ALA A 219 12.15 -6.24 -14.19
C ALA A 219 13.31 -5.69 -13.32
N ARG A 220 13.76 -6.46 -12.33
CA ARG A 220 14.73 -5.98 -11.34
C ARG A 220 16.09 -5.62 -11.93
N PRO A 221 16.71 -6.41 -12.84
CA PRO A 221 18.02 -6.08 -13.40
C PRO A 221 18.03 -4.68 -14.01
N GLU A 222 17.00 -4.35 -14.78
CA GLU A 222 16.81 -3.07 -15.46
C GLU A 222 16.58 -1.95 -14.44
N LEU A 223 15.64 -2.14 -13.51
CA LEU A 223 15.31 -1.13 -12.50
C LEU A 223 16.51 -0.83 -11.59
N ARG A 224 17.26 -1.86 -11.15
CA ARG A 224 18.45 -1.65 -10.32
C ARG A 224 19.56 -0.97 -11.11
N GLY A 225 19.77 -1.33 -12.37
CA GLY A 225 20.73 -0.66 -13.25
C GLY A 225 20.43 0.83 -13.36
N PHE A 226 19.17 1.17 -13.60
CA PHE A 226 18.72 2.56 -13.68
C PHE A 226 18.89 3.34 -12.37
N LEU A 227 18.59 2.70 -11.23
CA LEU A 227 18.54 3.36 -9.91
C LEU A 227 19.88 3.32 -9.14
N GLY A 228 20.99 2.97 -9.78
CA GLY A 228 22.31 2.98 -9.15
C GLY A 228 22.62 1.75 -8.27
N HIS A 229 21.95 0.62 -8.52
CA HIS A 229 22.19 -0.72 -7.96
C HIS A 229 22.07 -0.92 -6.44
N GLN A 230 21.92 0.13 -5.63
CA GLN A 230 21.88 0.02 -4.16
C GLN A 230 20.47 -0.13 -3.56
N VAL A 231 19.42 0.05 -4.38
CA VAL A 231 18.03 -0.02 -3.92
C VAL A 231 17.39 -1.38 -4.25
N ASN A 232 16.31 -1.71 -3.53
CA ASN A 232 15.47 -2.87 -3.85
C ASN A 232 14.07 -2.39 -4.28
N PRO A 233 13.84 -2.17 -5.58
CA PRO A 233 12.55 -1.73 -6.09
C PRO A 233 11.46 -2.76 -5.76
N GLN A 234 10.28 -2.27 -5.41
CA GLN A 234 9.11 -3.07 -5.03
C GLN A 234 7.85 -2.66 -5.81
N ALA A 235 7.75 -1.41 -6.29
CA ALA A 235 6.67 -0.98 -7.17
C ALA A 235 7.10 0.24 -8.00
N VAL A 236 6.52 0.39 -9.19
CA VAL A 236 6.63 1.61 -9.99
C VAL A 236 5.24 2.23 -10.11
N LEU A 237 5.12 3.51 -9.79
CA LEU A 237 3.85 4.24 -9.69
C LEU A 237 3.88 5.47 -10.58
N ALA A 238 2.72 5.84 -11.13
CA ALA A 238 2.50 7.15 -11.74
C ALA A 238 1.39 7.88 -11.00
N PHE A 239 1.62 9.13 -10.62
CA PHE A 239 0.66 9.98 -9.94
C PHE A 239 0.19 11.12 -10.83
N ARG A 240 -1.10 11.43 -10.74
CA ARG A 240 -1.71 12.64 -11.29
C ARG A 240 -2.55 13.33 -10.24
N PHE A 241 -2.56 14.65 -10.26
CA PHE A 241 -3.36 15.43 -9.34
C PHE A 241 -4.77 15.62 -9.88
N ALA A 242 -5.75 15.14 -9.13
CA ALA A 242 -7.17 15.31 -9.37
C ALA A 242 -7.82 15.57 -8.00
N PRO A 243 -7.94 16.84 -7.57
CA PRO A 243 -8.51 17.14 -6.27
C PRO A 243 -9.92 16.56 -6.20
N ALA A 244 -10.27 16.03 -5.03
CA ALA A 244 -11.62 15.54 -4.80
C ALA A 244 -12.60 16.70 -5.03
N VAL A 245 -13.46 16.59 -6.04
CA VAL A 245 -14.56 17.55 -6.22
C VAL A 245 -15.47 17.37 -5.01
N PRO A 246 -15.73 18.41 -4.19
CA PRO A 246 -16.69 18.27 -3.10
C PRO A 246 -18.04 17.85 -3.70
N PRO A 247 -18.82 17.00 -3.02
CA PRO A 247 -20.12 16.59 -3.54
C PRO A 247 -20.94 17.85 -3.86
N ARG A 248 -21.40 17.99 -5.11
CA ARG A 248 -22.34 19.04 -5.49
C ARG A 248 -23.52 18.93 -4.53
N GLN A 249 -23.75 19.97 -3.72
CA GLN A 249 -25.01 20.07 -2.99
C GLN A 249 -26.12 19.96 -4.01
N ARG A 250 -26.94 18.90 -3.93
CA ARG A 250 -28.22 18.88 -4.61
C ARG A 250 -28.99 20.06 -4.04
N ARG A 251 -29.24 21.08 -4.86
CA ARG A 251 -30.25 22.09 -4.54
C ARG A 251 -31.58 21.33 -4.50
N SER A 252 -32.16 21.25 -3.31
CA SER A 252 -33.55 20.87 -3.11
C SER A 252 -34.48 21.89 -3.77
#